data_AF-A0A8F5V7N4-F1
#
_entry.id   AF-A0A8F5V7N4-F1
#
_cell.length_a   1.000
_cell.length_b   1.000
_cell.length_c   1.000
_cell.angle_alpha   90.00
_cell.angle_beta   90.00
_cell.angle_gamma   90.00
#
_symmetry.space_group_name_H-M   'P 1'
#
loop_
_entity.id
_entity.type
_entity.pdbx_description
1 polymer ?
#
loop_
_entity_poly.entity_id
_entity_poly.type
_entity_poly.pdbx_seq_one_letter_code
_entity_poly.pdbx_strand_id
1 'polypeptide(L)'
;MNTYVICMDSVWVRDSEMFDIVGLTDEELTDIDMCGTDNQGRWHDMEPTPFIAVIKAESEEEACKKAATQMRYDPRCLFAIKVSE
;
A
#
# COMPACT_ATOMS: atom_id res chain seq x y z
N MET A 1 17.00 19.32 2.77
CA MET A 1 15.80 18.60 2.28
C MET A 1 16.18 17.36 1.47
N ASN A 2 15.79 16.19 1.96
CA ASN A 2 15.82 14.92 1.23
C ASN A 2 14.43 14.60 0.64
N THR A 3 14.37 13.65 -0.30
CA THR A 3 13.11 13.09 -0.81
C THR A 3 12.79 11.81 -0.03
N TYR A 4 11.56 11.69 0.44
CA TYR A 4 11.04 10.53 1.16
C TYR A 4 9.83 9.95 0.45
N VAL A 5 9.79 8.63 0.35
CA VAL A 5 8.57 7.88 0.03
C VAL A 5 7.85 7.57 1.34
N ILE A 6 6.60 7.99 1.45
CA ILE A 6 5.78 7.74 2.64
C ILE A 6 4.84 6.59 2.35
N CYS A 7 4.84 5.62 3.26
CA CYS A 7 3.96 4.47 3.22
C CYS A 7 3.16 4.38 4.52
N MET A 8 2.03 3.67 4.45
CA MET A 8 1.30 3.24 5.64
C MET A 8 1.90 1.95 6.17
N ASP A 9 2.08 1.90 7.49
CA ASP A 9 2.50 0.69 8.18
C ASP A 9 1.34 -0.33 8.15
N SER A 10 1.66 -1.58 7.78
CA SER A 10 0.68 -2.64 7.53
C SER A 10 -0.19 -2.95 8.75
N VAL A 11 0.29 -2.69 9.98
CA VAL A 11 -0.49 -2.91 11.20
C VAL A 11 -1.73 -2.01 11.31
N TRP A 12 -1.77 -0.93 10.51
CA TRP A 12 -2.91 -0.01 10.43
C TRP A 12 -3.80 -0.26 9.19
N VAL A 13 -3.48 -1.30 8.41
CA VAL A 13 -4.29 -1.74 7.28
C VAL A 13 -5.18 -2.89 7.71
N ARG A 14 -6.41 -2.92 7.19
CA ARG A 14 -7.39 -3.95 7.47
C ARG A 14 -7.96 -4.48 6.17
N ASP A 15 -8.36 -5.76 6.20
CA ASP A 15 -9.06 -6.45 5.11
C ASP A 15 -8.26 -6.39 3.80
N SER A 16 -6.96 -6.65 3.89
CA SER A 16 -6.03 -6.65 2.76
C SER A 16 -5.76 -8.06 2.25
N GLU A 17 -6.23 -8.32 1.03
CA GLU A 17 -6.05 -9.58 0.34
C GLU A 17 -5.47 -9.34 -1.06
N MET A 18 -4.74 -10.33 -1.59
CA MET A 18 -4.22 -10.34 -2.95
C MET A 18 -4.83 -11.52 -3.72
N PHE A 19 -5.24 -11.25 -4.96
CA PHE A 19 -5.77 -12.27 -5.85
C PHE A 19 -4.63 -13.02 -6.55
N ASP A 20 -4.63 -14.34 -6.42
CA ASP A 20 -3.68 -15.22 -7.11
C ASP A 20 -4.07 -15.42 -8.58
N ILE A 21 -3.27 -14.81 -9.45
CA ILE A 21 -3.39 -14.92 -10.91
C ILE A 21 -2.59 -16.09 -11.48
N VAL A 22 -1.86 -16.86 -10.67
CA VAL A 22 -1.05 -17.97 -11.16
C VAL A 22 -1.93 -18.98 -11.92
N GLY A 23 -1.45 -19.35 -13.10
CA GLY A 23 -2.10 -20.30 -13.99
C GLY A 23 -3.29 -19.75 -14.78
N LEU A 24 -3.61 -18.46 -14.66
CA LEU A 24 -4.61 -17.80 -15.51
C LEU A 24 -3.94 -17.16 -16.73
N THR A 25 -4.60 -17.30 -17.88
CA THR A 25 -4.27 -16.56 -19.10
C THR A 25 -4.85 -15.15 -19.06
N ASP A 26 -4.33 -14.24 -19.90
CA ASP A 26 -4.85 -12.87 -20.02
C ASP A 26 -6.33 -12.84 -20.45
N GLU A 27 -6.74 -13.80 -21.28
CA GLU A 27 -8.12 -13.96 -21.74
C GLU A 27 -9.03 -14.37 -20.57
N GLU A 28 -8.63 -15.36 -19.76
CA GLU A 28 -9.36 -15.77 -18.56
C GLU A 28 -9.43 -14.63 -17.52
N LEU A 29 -8.36 -13.86 -17.35
CA LEU A 29 -8.33 -12.70 -16.45
C LEU A 29 -9.31 -11.59 -16.87
N THR A 30 -9.63 -11.50 -18.16
CA THR A 30 -10.57 -10.50 -18.68
C THR A 30 -12.02 -10.85 -18.33
N ASP A 31 -12.33 -12.15 -18.33
CA ASP A 31 -13.70 -12.67 -18.15
C ASP A 31 -13.98 -13.21 -16.74
N ILE A 32 -12.97 -13.27 -15.85
CA ILE A 32 -13.12 -13.81 -14.49
C ILE A 32 -13.89 -12.87 -13.56
N ASP A 33 -14.88 -13.42 -12.85
CA ASP A 33 -15.49 -12.76 -11.70
C ASP A 33 -14.62 -12.93 -10.45
N MET A 34 -13.70 -11.98 -10.25
CA MET A 34 -12.75 -12.01 -9.12
C MET A 34 -13.44 -11.99 -7.74
N CYS A 35 -14.63 -11.39 -7.65
CA CYS A 35 -15.39 -11.26 -6.41
C CYS A 35 -16.43 -12.38 -6.24
N GLY A 36 -16.55 -13.28 -7.21
CA GLY A 36 -17.44 -14.42 -7.19
C GLY A 36 -17.04 -15.46 -6.15
N THR A 37 -18.02 -16.23 -5.66
CA THR A 37 -17.80 -17.27 -4.65
C THR A 37 -16.83 -18.37 -5.12
N ASP A 38 -16.79 -18.62 -6.42
CA ASP A 38 -15.96 -19.66 -7.03
C ASP A 38 -14.46 -19.34 -6.96
N ASN A 39 -14.10 -18.07 -6.77
CA ASN A 39 -12.72 -17.60 -6.71
C ASN A 39 -12.25 -17.22 -5.30
N GLN A 40 -13.04 -17.47 -4.25
CA GLN A 40 -12.64 -17.18 -2.87
C GLN A 40 -11.31 -17.85 -2.48
N GLY A 41 -11.05 -19.07 -2.98
CA GLY A 41 -9.81 -19.79 -2.71
C GLY A 41 -8.55 -19.20 -3.35
N ARG A 42 -8.69 -18.23 -4.26
CA ARG A 42 -7.57 -17.50 -4.89
C ARG A 42 -7.20 -16.23 -4.15
N TRP A 43 -8.01 -15.79 -3.18
CA TRP A 43 -7.65 -14.66 -2.32
C TRP A 43 -6.74 -15.13 -1.20
N HIS A 44 -5.67 -14.38 -0.98
CA HIS A 44 -4.69 -14.66 0.07
C HIS A 44 -4.48 -13.42 0.92
N ASP A 45 -4.50 -13.61 2.23
CA ASP A 45 -4.15 -12.57 3.19
C ASP A 45 -2.79 -11.95 2.83
N MET A 46 -2.72 -10.63 2.89
CA MET A 46 -1.51 -9.87 2.59
C MET A 46 -1.25 -8.84 3.69
N GLU A 47 0.04 -8.58 3.95
CA GLU A 47 0.52 -7.41 4.69
C GLU A 47 0.97 -6.33 3.70
N PRO A 48 0.06 -5.51 3.14
CA PRO A 48 0.44 -4.53 2.15
C PRO A 48 1.22 -3.39 2.81
N THR A 49 2.02 -2.71 2.01
CA THR A 49 2.66 -1.44 2.37
C THR A 49 2.13 -0.36 1.43
N PRO A 50 0.94 0.22 1.72
CA PRO A 50 0.32 1.19 0.82
C PRO A 50 1.19 2.43 0.65
N PHE A 51 1.45 2.80 -0.61
CA PHE A 51 2.06 4.09 -0.94
C PHE A 51 1.09 5.22 -0.60
N ILE A 52 1.61 6.28 0.03
CA ILE A 52 0.82 7.44 0.44
C ILE A 52 1.23 8.69 -0.34
N ALA A 53 2.52 9.05 -0.33
CA ALA A 53 3.01 10.26 -0.97
C ALA A 53 4.54 10.26 -1.15
N VAL A 54 5.03 11.15 -2.00
CA VAL A 54 6.45 11.54 -2.05
C VAL A 54 6.60 12.93 -1.45
N ILE A 55 7.38 13.07 -0.38
CA ILE A 55 7.51 14.32 0.39
C ILE A 55 8.96 14.76 0.46
N LYS A 56 9.21 16.07 0.28
CA LYS A 56 10.50 16.69 0.60
C LYS A 56 10.50 17.22 2.04
N ALA A 57 11.48 16.80 2.85
CA ALA A 57 11.59 17.17 4.25
C ALA A 57 13.05 17.09 4.75
N GLU A 58 13.33 17.59 5.95
CA GLU A 58 14.64 17.43 6.59
C GLU A 58 14.80 16.10 7.32
N SER A 59 13.69 15.50 7.79
CA SER A 59 13.68 14.21 8.48
C SER A 59 12.47 13.35 8.08
N GLU A 60 12.56 12.06 8.40
CA GLU A 60 11.47 11.08 8.27
C GLU A 60 10.23 11.51 9.07
N GLU A 61 10.44 11.94 10.32
CA GLU A 61 9.37 12.41 11.20
C GLU A 61 8.62 13.62 10.60
N GLU A 62 9.37 14.59 10.06
CA GLU A 62 8.78 15.75 9.40
C GLU A 62 8.01 15.34 8.14
N ALA A 63 8.55 14.39 7.37
CA ALA A 63 7.92 13.87 6.17
C ALA A 63 6.58 13.17 6.49
N CYS A 64 6.55 12.30 7.52
CA CYS A 64 5.33 11.65 8.00
C CYS A 64 4.30 12.67 8.50
N LYS A 65 4.70 13.68 9.29
CA LYS A 65 3.78 14.73 9.77
C LYS A 65 3.14 15.52 8.62
N LYS A 66 3.93 15.87 7.60
CA LYS A 66 3.44 16.54 6.40
C LYS A 66 2.43 15.69 5.64
N ALA A 67 2.77 14.43 5.37
CA ALA A 67 1.87 13.50 4.69
C ALA A 67 0.57 13.25 5.49
N ALA A 68 0.70 13.01 6.80
CA ALA A 68 -0.41 12.80 7.71
C ALA A 68 -1.40 13.99 7.70
N THR A 69 -0.88 15.22 7.72
CA THR A 69 -1.71 16.44 7.65
C THR A 69 -2.47 16.53 6.32
N GLN A 70 -1.80 16.24 5.20
CA GLN A 70 -2.40 16.31 3.86
C GLN A 70 -3.46 15.24 3.64
N MET A 71 -3.17 14.01 4.10
CA MET A 71 -3.99 12.82 3.84
C MET A 71 -4.97 12.50 4.98
N ARG A 72 -4.96 13.28 6.07
CA ARG A 72 -5.80 13.13 7.27
C ARG A 72 -5.58 11.80 8.02
N TYR A 73 -4.32 11.40 8.15
CA TYR A 73 -3.90 10.25 8.96
C TYR A 73 -3.28 10.69 10.29
N ASP A 74 -3.18 9.76 11.24
CA ASP A 74 -2.26 9.92 12.37
C ASP A 74 -0.83 9.65 11.88
N PRO A 75 0.17 10.51 12.19
CA PRO A 75 1.55 10.29 11.76
C PRO A 75 2.14 8.95 12.20
N ARG A 76 1.64 8.34 13.28
CA ARG A 76 2.09 7.03 13.77
C ARG A 76 1.66 5.87 12.87
N CYS A 77 0.71 6.09 11.97
CA CYS A 77 0.31 5.11 10.97
C CYS A 77 1.25 5.06 9.76
N LEU A 78 2.21 5.98 9.69
CA LEU A 78 3.05 6.19 8.53
C LEU A 78 4.53 5.99 8.86
N PHE A 79 5.28 5.50 7.88
CA PHE A 79 6.73 5.49 7.92
C PHE A 79 7.30 6.09 6.63
N ALA A 80 8.53 6.58 6.72
CA ALA A 80 9.21 7.26 5.63
C ALA A 80 10.45 6.49 5.22
N ILE A 81 10.60 6.25 3.92
CA ILE A 81 11.80 5.66 3.33
C ILE A 81 12.56 6.80 2.64
N LYS A 82 13.77 7.10 3.13
CA LYS A 82 14.65 8.06 2.47
C LYS A 82 15.09 7.51 1.11
N VAL A 83 14.85 8.27 0.05
CA VAL A 83 15.40 7.96 -1.27
C VAL A 83 16.85 8.43 -1.29
N SER A 84 17.80 7.50 -1.36
CA SER A 84 19.19 7.80 -1.70
C SER A 84 19.35 7.82 -3.22
N GLU A 85 20.15 8.75 -3.74
CA GLU A 85 20.71 8.64 -5.09
C GLU A 85 21.73 7.50 -5.17
#